data_AF-A0A183F9C4-F1
#
_entry.id   AF-A0A183F9C4-F1
#
_cell.length_a   1.000
_cell.length_b   1.000
_cell.length_c   1.000
_cell.angle_alpha   90.00
_cell.angle_beta   90.00
_cell.angle_gamma   90.00
#
_symmetry.space_group_name_H-M   'P 1'
#
loop_
_entity.id
_entity.type
_entity.pdbx_description
1 polymer ?
#
loop_
_entity_poly.entity_id
_entity_poly.type
_entity_poly.pdbx_seq_one_letter_code
_entity_poly.pdbx_strand_id
1 'polypeptide(L)'
;MVFPFMTSIQFVLYMGWLKVAEALLNPWGEDDDDFETNVLIDRNLAAGQKHYNESSQMGLKIVDDGYGKTPELRKDAFWDDEWVPLYSEESAWEKKYTQHEGSLSHIRLASWLDKSVSQVRMVPLQANGLDGNPSLRRRFSSVVEKIVSVKP
;
A
#
# COMPACT_ATOMS: atom_id res chain seq x y z
N MET A 1 -51.73 -1.11 22.49
CA MET A 1 -51.25 -1.45 21.13
C MET A 1 -49.90 -2.14 21.30
N VAL A 2 -49.74 -3.40 20.89
CA VAL A 2 -48.48 -4.15 21.05
C VAL A 2 -47.66 -3.99 19.78
N PHE A 3 -46.44 -3.47 19.91
CA PHE A 3 -45.51 -3.30 18.79
C PHE A 3 -44.60 -4.53 18.66
N PRO A 4 -44.49 -5.16 17.48
CA PRO A 4 -43.73 -6.40 17.30
C PRO A 4 -42.23 -6.14 17.21
N PHE A 5 -41.60 -5.85 18.34
CA PHE A 5 -40.20 -5.42 18.44
C PHE A 5 -39.19 -6.34 17.75
N MET A 6 -39.28 -7.65 17.97
CA MET A 6 -38.33 -8.62 17.38
C MET A 6 -38.43 -8.68 15.85
N THR A 7 -39.65 -8.67 15.31
CA THR A 7 -39.87 -8.69 13.86
C THR A 7 -39.46 -7.37 13.22
N SER A 8 -39.63 -6.24 13.91
CA SER A 8 -39.14 -4.94 13.42
C SER A 8 -37.62 -4.89 13.30
N ILE A 9 -36.86 -5.47 14.24
CA ILE A 9 -35.41 -5.57 14.14
C ILE A 9 -35.01 -6.46 12.96
N GLN A 10 -35.62 -7.63 12.83
CA GLN A 10 -35.36 -8.54 11.70
C GLN A 10 -35.63 -7.84 10.35
N PHE A 11 -36.73 -7.11 10.25
CA PHE A 11 -37.07 -6.35 9.05
C PHE A 11 -36.01 -5.29 8.70
N VAL A 12 -35.56 -4.50 9.68
CA VAL A 12 -34.51 -3.48 9.45
C VAL A 12 -33.20 -4.13 9.02
N LEU A 13 -32.82 -5.27 9.58
CA LEU A 13 -31.59 -5.97 9.17
C LEU A 13 -31.68 -6.50 7.73
N TYR A 14 -32.77 -7.17 7.37
CA TYR A 14 -32.93 -7.70 6.00
C TYR A 14 -33.09 -6.61 4.95
N MET A 15 -33.92 -5.60 5.22
CA MET A 15 -34.08 -4.47 4.31
C MET A 15 -32.84 -3.59 4.27
N GLY A 16 -32.16 -3.40 5.39
CA GLY A 16 -30.91 -2.65 5.47
C GLY A 16 -29.81 -3.32 4.64
N TRP A 17 -29.64 -4.63 4.76
CA TRP A 17 -28.66 -5.35 3.94
C TRP A 17 -28.99 -5.30 2.45
N LEU A 18 -30.28 -5.42 2.10
CA LEU A 18 -30.72 -5.27 0.71
C LEU A 18 -30.45 -3.85 0.18
N LYS A 19 -30.70 -2.82 0.99
CA LYS A 19 -30.47 -1.41 0.63
C LYS A 19 -28.99 -1.08 0.45
N VAL A 20 -28.10 -1.68 1.23
CA VAL A 20 -26.65 -1.56 1.00
C VAL A 20 -26.26 -2.16 -0.35
N ALA A 21 -26.82 -3.32 -0.72
CA ALA A 21 -26.56 -3.92 -2.02
C ALA A 21 -27.12 -3.09 -3.18
N GLU A 22 -28.27 -2.43 -2.99
CA GLU A 22 -28.87 -1.51 -3.95
C GLU A 22 -28.00 -0.26 -4.16
N ALA A 23 -27.54 0.37 -3.08
CA ALA A 23 -26.65 1.53 -3.14
C ALA A 23 -25.32 1.20 -3.84
N LEU A 24 -24.75 0.02 -3.59
CA LEU A 24 -23.51 -0.41 -4.24
C LEU A 24 -23.69 -1.00 -5.65
N LEU A 25 -24.94 -1.18 -6.11
CA LEU A 25 -25.21 -1.76 -7.43
C LEU A 25 -24.73 -0.84 -8.56
N ASN A 26 -24.91 0.48 -8.38
CA ASN A 26 -24.47 1.50 -9.33
C ASN A 26 -23.81 2.68 -8.61
N PRO A 27 -22.51 2.57 -8.26
CA PRO A 27 -21.79 3.57 -7.48
C PRO A 27 -21.40 4.85 -8.28
N TRP A 28 -21.99 5.03 -9.46
CA TRP A 28 -21.71 6.14 -10.40
C TRP A 28 -22.93 7.05 -10.61
N GLY A 29 -23.95 6.94 -9.77
CA GLY A 29 -25.13 7.80 -9.82
C GLY A 29 -24.89 9.17 -9.19
N GLU A 30 -25.98 9.73 -8.66
CA GLU A 30 -26.02 11.01 -7.95
C GLU A 30 -26.51 10.82 -6.50
N ASP A 31 -26.54 9.57 -6.01
CA ASP A 31 -26.91 9.30 -4.62
C ASP A 31 -25.80 9.78 -3.67
N ASP A 32 -26.15 10.12 -2.43
CA ASP A 32 -25.22 10.73 -1.47
C ASP A 32 -24.00 9.84 -1.14
N ASP A 33 -24.11 8.52 -1.31
CA ASP A 33 -23.05 7.53 -1.05
C ASP A 33 -22.28 7.11 -2.33
N ASP A 34 -22.60 7.69 -3.49
CA ASP A 34 -21.92 7.41 -4.77
C ASP A 34 -20.54 8.09 -4.87
N PHE A 35 -19.73 7.64 -5.81
CA PHE A 35 -18.43 8.27 -6.05
C PHE A 35 -18.60 9.69 -6.62
N GLU A 36 -17.91 10.66 -6.01
CA GLU A 36 -17.77 12.03 -6.53
C GLU A 36 -16.85 12.11 -7.76
N THR A 37 -17.23 11.46 -8.86
CA THR A 37 -16.42 11.35 -10.08
C THR A 37 -16.13 12.69 -10.74
N ASN A 38 -17.07 13.64 -10.67
CA ASN A 38 -16.87 15.01 -11.18
C ASN A 38 -15.70 15.70 -10.48
N VAL A 39 -15.59 15.58 -9.15
CA VAL A 39 -14.49 16.14 -8.36
C VAL A 39 -13.16 15.49 -8.75
N LEU A 40 -13.16 14.17 -8.96
CA LEU A 40 -11.98 13.44 -9.41
C LEU A 40 -11.54 13.88 -10.81
N ILE A 41 -12.49 14.09 -11.73
CA ILE A 41 -12.21 14.59 -13.08
C ILE A 41 -11.66 16.01 -13.01
N ASP A 42 -12.26 16.89 -12.22
CA ASP A 42 -11.81 18.28 -12.08
C ASP A 42 -10.39 18.37 -11.51
N ARG A 43 -10.09 17.58 -10.48
CA ARG A 43 -8.75 17.47 -9.89
C ARG A 43 -7.70 16.98 -10.90
N ASN A 44 -8.08 16.05 -11.77
CA ASN A 44 -7.16 15.38 -12.68
C ASN A 44 -6.99 16.09 -14.03
N LEU A 45 -8.05 16.70 -14.59
CA LEU A 45 -8.14 17.10 -16.00
C LEU A 45 -8.58 18.54 -16.27
N ALA A 46 -9.34 19.21 -15.40
CA ALA A 46 -10.16 20.34 -15.84
C ALA A 46 -9.38 21.63 -16.14
N ALA A 47 -9.10 21.82 -17.43
CA ALA A 47 -9.02 23.11 -18.10
C ALA A 47 -10.45 23.66 -18.32
N GLY A 48 -11.06 24.22 -17.27
CA GLY A 48 -12.36 24.89 -17.32
C GLY A 48 -12.25 26.34 -16.85
N GLN A 49 -12.41 27.30 -17.77
CA GLN A 49 -12.36 28.73 -17.50
C GLN A 49 -13.42 29.20 -16.49
N LYS A 50 -13.00 29.62 -15.29
CA LYS A 50 -13.19 31.00 -14.78
C LYS A 50 -12.74 31.12 -13.32
N HIS A 51 -11.75 31.99 -13.14
CA HIS A 51 -11.24 32.67 -11.94
C HIS A 51 -12.19 32.68 -10.71
N TYR A 52 -11.70 32.56 -9.47
CA TYR A 52 -10.54 33.28 -8.93
C TYR A 52 -9.72 32.42 -7.95
N ASN A 53 -8.43 32.30 -8.29
CA ASN A 53 -7.29 32.04 -7.40
C ASN A 53 -7.11 30.57 -6.94
N GLU A 54 -6.35 29.84 -7.75
CA GLU A 54 -5.63 28.58 -7.44
C GLU A 54 -6.38 27.24 -7.42
N SER A 55 -7.30 27.00 -8.37
CA SER A 55 -7.62 25.60 -8.74
C SER A 55 -6.49 25.01 -9.59
N SER A 56 -5.57 24.35 -8.91
CA SER A 56 -4.39 23.71 -9.49
C SER A 56 -4.72 22.33 -10.07
N GLN A 57 -4.87 22.25 -11.40
CA GLN A 57 -4.97 20.96 -12.13
C GLN A 57 -3.72 20.11 -11.91
N MET A 58 -3.84 18.95 -11.24
CA MET A 58 -2.66 18.17 -10.86
C MET A 58 -1.91 17.61 -12.07
N GLY A 59 -2.61 16.97 -13.00
CA GLY A 59 -1.97 16.37 -14.19
C GLY A 59 -1.29 17.39 -15.09
N LEU A 60 -1.99 18.47 -15.43
CA LEU A 60 -1.44 19.52 -16.30
C LEU A 60 -0.30 20.29 -15.62
N LYS A 61 -0.41 20.61 -14.33
CA LYS A 61 0.68 21.28 -13.59
C LYS A 61 1.95 20.48 -13.51
N ILE A 62 1.87 19.15 -13.45
CA ILE A 62 3.09 18.31 -13.45
C ILE A 62 3.84 18.43 -14.78
N VAL A 63 3.11 18.46 -15.91
CA VAL A 63 3.69 18.48 -17.26
C VAL A 63 4.03 19.89 -17.75
N ASP A 64 3.38 20.92 -17.21
CA ASP A 64 3.66 22.32 -17.55
C ASP A 64 4.57 22.96 -16.49
N ASP A 65 3.99 23.42 -15.38
CA ASP A 65 4.71 24.06 -14.28
C ASP A 65 5.83 23.18 -13.69
N GLY A 66 5.63 21.88 -13.58
CA GLY A 66 6.54 20.93 -12.93
C GLY A 66 7.60 20.34 -13.85
N TYR A 67 7.52 20.57 -15.17
CA TYR A 67 8.42 19.92 -16.12
C TYR A 67 9.86 20.40 -15.94
N GLY A 68 10.77 19.45 -15.72
CA GLY A 68 12.19 19.73 -15.52
C GLY A 68 12.52 20.52 -14.24
N LYS A 69 11.53 20.84 -13.39
CA LYS A 69 11.76 21.52 -12.12
C LYS A 69 11.97 20.48 -11.03
N THR A 70 13.23 20.23 -10.70
CA THR A 70 13.61 19.43 -9.53
C THR A 70 14.05 20.35 -8.40
N PRO A 71 13.72 20.04 -7.14
CA PRO A 71 14.25 20.79 -6.01
C PRO A 71 15.77 20.67 -5.96
N GLU A 72 16.44 21.67 -5.38
CA GLU A 72 17.88 21.65 -5.21
C GLU A 72 18.31 20.45 -4.36
N LEU A 73 19.34 19.73 -4.83
CA LEU A 73 19.94 18.63 -4.09
C LEU A 73 20.74 19.20 -2.92
N ARG A 74 20.30 18.92 -1.69
CA ARG A 74 21.02 19.24 -0.46
C ARG A 74 21.08 18.00 0.42
N LYS A 75 22.12 17.90 1.24
CA LYS A 75 22.17 16.92 2.31
C LYS A 75 20.99 17.18 3.25
N ASP A 76 20.22 16.15 3.54
CA ASP A 76 19.11 16.25 4.48
C ASP A 76 19.62 16.24 5.93
N ALA A 77 18.71 16.47 6.88
CA ALA A 77 19.04 16.60 8.30
C ALA A 77 19.63 15.32 8.93
N PHE A 78 19.46 14.15 8.29
CA PHE A 78 19.93 12.86 8.77
C PHE A 78 21.06 12.29 7.90
N TRP A 79 21.74 13.13 7.12
CA TRP A 79 22.74 12.67 6.14
C TRP A 79 23.98 12.03 6.78
N ASP A 80 24.47 12.56 7.91
CA ASP A 80 25.71 12.10 8.56
C ASP A 80 25.43 11.23 9.83
N ASP A 81 24.19 11.16 10.31
CA ASP A 81 23.78 10.46 11.54
C ASP A 81 22.99 9.17 11.25
N GLU A 82 22.94 8.25 12.21
CA GLU A 82 22.05 7.08 12.14
C GLU A 82 20.59 7.55 12.26
N TRP A 83 19.82 7.40 11.18
CA TRP A 83 18.45 7.90 11.15
C TRP A 83 17.56 7.13 12.14
N VAL A 84 16.77 7.87 12.92
CA VAL A 84 15.71 7.32 13.77
C VAL A 84 14.43 8.08 13.46
N PRO A 85 13.30 7.39 13.22
CA PRO A 85 12.03 8.09 13.00
C PRO A 85 11.66 8.88 14.25
N LEU A 86 11.45 10.18 14.06
CA LEU A 86 11.00 11.09 15.10
C LEU A 86 9.47 11.14 15.09
N TYR A 87 8.88 11.13 16.28
CA TYR A 87 7.44 11.21 16.48
C TYR A 87 7.13 12.40 17.38
N SER A 88 5.94 12.97 17.25
CA SER A 88 5.42 13.92 18.23
C SER A 88 5.25 13.23 19.59
N GLU A 89 5.21 13.99 20.69
CA GLU A 89 4.95 13.43 22.03
C GLU A 89 3.65 12.60 22.06
N GLU A 90 2.64 13.02 21.30
CA GLU A 90 1.35 12.35 21.14
C GLU A 90 1.41 11.06 20.32
N SER A 91 2.38 10.90 19.41
CA SER A 91 2.52 9.66 18.62
C SER A 91 3.63 8.76 19.15
N ALA A 92 4.50 9.26 20.04
CA ALA A 92 5.63 8.52 20.59
C ALA A 92 5.22 7.36 21.50
N TRP A 93 4.01 7.41 22.08
CA TRP A 93 3.45 6.33 22.90
C TRP A 93 2.69 5.28 22.10
N GLU A 94 2.41 5.52 20.81
CA GLU A 94 1.93 4.47 19.93
C GLU A 94 2.97 3.36 19.90
N LYS A 95 2.52 2.11 20.10
CA LYS A 95 3.38 0.94 20.28
C LYS A 95 4.53 0.97 19.28
N LYS A 96 5.77 0.92 19.79
CA LYS A 96 6.97 0.72 18.97
C LYS A 96 6.72 -0.52 18.11
N TYR A 97 6.41 -0.33 16.83
CA TYR A 97 6.31 -1.44 15.91
C TYR A 97 7.71 -2.04 15.84
N THR A 98 7.91 -3.18 16.52
CA THR A 98 9.03 -4.05 16.20
C THR A 98 8.86 -4.38 14.73
N GLN A 99 9.85 -4.02 13.92
CA GLN A 99 9.85 -4.32 12.51
C GLN A 99 9.41 -5.78 12.33
N HIS A 100 8.34 -6.01 11.55
CA HIS A 100 7.77 -7.34 11.41
C HIS A 100 8.83 -8.28 10.85
N GLU A 101 9.45 -9.08 11.70
CA GLU A 101 10.28 -10.18 11.27
C GLU A 101 9.35 -11.32 10.84
N GLY A 102 9.72 -12.04 9.77
CA GLY A 102 8.92 -13.16 9.29
C GLY A 102 8.74 -14.23 10.37
N SER A 103 7.66 -15.02 10.30
CA SER A 103 7.32 -16.04 11.31
C SER A 103 8.41 -17.07 11.62
N LEU A 104 9.46 -17.17 10.79
CA LEU A 104 10.58 -18.08 10.94
C LEU A 104 11.90 -17.40 11.35
N SER A 105 11.91 -16.08 11.62
CA SER A 105 13.15 -15.33 11.91
C SER A 105 13.87 -15.80 13.18
N HIS A 106 13.12 -16.35 14.14
CA HIS A 106 13.63 -16.85 15.40
C HIS A 106 13.74 -18.38 15.47
N ILE A 107 13.60 -19.09 14.34
CA ILE A 107 13.75 -20.55 14.36
C ILE A 107 15.21 -20.87 14.70
N ARG A 108 15.44 -21.40 15.90
CA ARG A 108 16.73 -21.92 16.30
C ARG A 108 16.75 -23.38 15.87
N LEU A 109 17.60 -23.72 14.90
CA LEU A 109 17.88 -25.12 14.60
C LEU A 109 18.43 -25.76 15.89
N ALA A 110 17.79 -26.84 16.35
CA ALA A 110 18.22 -27.53 17.55
C ALA A 110 19.69 -27.95 17.39
N SER A 111 20.50 -27.81 18.43
CA SER A 111 21.92 -28.19 18.45
C SER A 111 22.17 -29.68 18.13
N TRP A 112 21.12 -30.51 18.18
CA TRP A 112 21.11 -31.93 17.81
C TRP A 112 20.77 -32.17 16.33
N LEU A 113 20.19 -31.19 15.63
CA LEU A 113 20.02 -31.19 14.18
C LEU A 113 21.35 -30.79 13.53
N ASP A 114 22.33 -31.67 13.75
CA ASP A 114 23.63 -31.79 13.11
C ASP A 114 24.52 -30.51 13.05
N LYS A 115 25.68 -30.59 13.73
CA LYS A 115 26.81 -29.67 13.51
C LYS A 115 27.28 -29.62 12.04
N SER A 116 26.78 -30.50 11.18
CA SER A 116 27.08 -30.53 9.75
C SER A 116 26.33 -29.48 8.91
N VAL A 117 25.15 -29.01 9.34
CA VAL A 117 24.36 -28.04 8.54
C VAL A 117 24.82 -26.61 8.84
N SER A 118 26.05 -26.33 8.40
CA SER A 118 26.68 -25.01 8.48
C SER A 118 26.19 -24.02 7.41
N GLN A 119 25.51 -24.54 6.39
CA GLN A 119 25.21 -23.82 5.16
C GLN A 119 23.84 -24.25 4.61
N VAL A 120 22.95 -23.27 4.41
CA VAL A 120 21.68 -23.48 3.70
C VAL A 120 21.81 -22.88 2.31
N ARG A 121 21.62 -23.72 1.28
CA ARG A 121 21.62 -23.28 -0.12
C ARG A 121 20.25 -22.71 -0.44
N MET A 122 20.18 -21.40 -0.66
CA MET A 122 18.98 -20.77 -1.23
C MET A 122 19.04 -20.85 -2.75
N VAL A 123 18.04 -21.50 -3.34
CA VAL A 123 17.90 -21.66 -4.79
C VAL A 123 16.73 -20.78 -5.24
N PRO A 124 16.89 -19.96 -6.30
CA PRO A 124 15.77 -19.21 -6.85
C PRO A 124 14.71 -20.19 -7.38
N LEU A 125 13.43 -19.82 -7.20
CA LEU A 125 12.32 -20.58 -7.78
C LEU A 125 12.53 -20.62 -9.31
N GLN A 126 12.78 -21.81 -9.86
CA GLN A 126 12.88 -21.98 -11.31
C GLN A 126 11.51 -21.64 -11.92
N ALA A 127 11.45 -20.54 -12.66
CA ALA A 127 10.35 -20.27 -13.57
C ALA A 127 10.43 -21.30 -14.71
N ASN A 128 9.80 -22.45 -14.51
CA ASN A 128 9.60 -23.41 -15.58
C ASN A 128 8.57 -22.85 -16.56
N GLY A 129 9.11 -22.25 -17.63
CA GLY A 129 8.59 -22.18 -18.99
C GLY A 129 7.11 -21.84 -19.18
N LEU A 130 6.84 -20.59 -19.56
CA LEU A 130 5.99 -20.30 -20.72
C LEU A 130 6.58 -19.12 -21.51
N ASP A 131 6.40 -19.19 -22.81
CA ASP A 131 7.17 -18.54 -23.87
C ASP A 131 7.20 -17.00 -23.87
N GLY A 132 8.35 -16.46 -24.28
CA GLY A 132 8.40 -15.38 -25.27
C GLY A 132 8.11 -13.94 -24.83
N ASN A 133 9.02 -13.27 -24.10
CA ASN A 133 9.33 -11.85 -24.36
C ASN A 133 10.59 -11.35 -23.61
N PRO A 134 11.65 -10.87 -24.28
CA PRO A 134 12.88 -10.40 -23.62
C PRO A 134 12.75 -9.02 -22.94
N SER A 135 11.63 -8.31 -23.13
CA SER A 135 11.43 -6.92 -22.68
C SER A 135 10.94 -6.78 -21.22
N LEU A 136 10.41 -7.84 -20.60
CA LEU A 136 9.95 -7.81 -19.20
C LEU A 136 11.03 -8.19 -18.18
N ARG A 137 12.26 -8.47 -18.63
CA ARG A 137 13.33 -9.03 -17.78
C ARG A 137 14.09 -8.02 -16.91
N ARG A 138 13.66 -6.75 -16.84
CA ARG A 138 14.47 -5.67 -16.24
C ARG A 138 14.22 -5.41 -14.75
N ARG A 139 13.44 -6.25 -14.05
CA ARG A 139 13.15 -6.09 -12.61
C ARG A 139 13.27 -7.33 -11.73
N PHE A 140 13.89 -8.40 -12.22
CA PHE A 140 14.41 -9.42 -11.31
C PHE A 140 15.91 -9.20 -11.20
N SER A 141 16.34 -8.63 -10.07
CA SER A 141 17.73 -8.70 -9.66
C SER A 141 18.22 -10.12 -9.92
N SER A 142 19.42 -10.28 -10.48
CA SER A 142 20.08 -11.57 -10.54
C SER A 142 20.16 -12.17 -9.12
N VAL A 143 19.15 -12.95 -8.73
CA VAL A 143 19.15 -13.71 -7.47
C VAL A 143 20.07 -14.90 -7.74
N VAL A 144 21.36 -14.64 -7.59
CA VAL A 144 22.41 -15.64 -7.64
C VAL A 144 22.20 -16.56 -6.44
N GLU A 145 22.37 -17.86 -6.65
CA GLU A 145 22.40 -18.82 -5.55
C GLU A 145 23.36 -18.32 -4.47
N LYS A 146 22.83 -18.13 -3.26
CA LYS A 146 23.61 -17.65 -2.13
C LYS A 146 23.61 -18.73 -1.07
N ILE A 147 24.81 -19.19 -0.74
CA ILE A 147 25.04 -20.03 0.42
C ILE A 147 25.11 -19.09 1.62
N VAL A 148 24.14 -19.20 2.53
CA VAL A 148 24.10 -18.38 3.74
C VAL A 148 24.53 -19.23 4.92
N SER A 149 25.55 -18.73 5.64
CA SER A 149 26.02 -19.33 6.89
C SER A 149 24.98 -19.08 7.98
N VAL A 150 24.61 -20.14 8.70
CA VAL A 150 23.67 -20.05 9.82
C VAL A 150 24.46 -19.62 11.04
N LYS A 151 24.09 -18.49 11.69
CA LYS A 151 24.72 -18.10 12.96
C LYS A 151 24.40 -19.15 14.03
N PRO A 152 25.39 -19.53 14.88
CA PRO A 152 25.18 -20.47 15.98
C PRO A 152 24.20 -19.94 17.03
#